data_AF-A0A429FFF2-F1
#
_entry.id   AF-A0A429FFF2-F1
#
_cell.length_a   1.000
_cell.length_b   1.000
_cell.length_c   1.000
_cell.angle_alpha   90.00
_cell.angle_beta   90.00
_cell.angle_gamma   90.00
#
_symmetry.space_group_name_H-M   'P 1'
#
loop_
_entity.id
_entity.type
_entity.pdbx_description
1 polymer ?
#
loop_
_entity_poly.entity_id
_entity_poly.type
_entity_poly.pdbx_seq_one_letter_code
_entity_poly.pdbx_strand_id
1 'polypeptide(L)' 'MTGNGGGSGSGGAGQTSQQKMLAKVVECMRAKGYDMPDPEPGNPAVAPRNTEGKDPNKVNADSQECVQKAQAG' A
#
# COMPACT_ATOMS: atom_id res chain seq x y z
N MET A 1 -12.27 -32.40 1.41
CA MET A 1 -11.12 -31.50 1.19
C MET A 1 -11.20 -30.42 2.25
N THR A 2 -10.67 -30.69 3.44
CA THR A 2 -10.74 -29.74 4.57
C THR A 2 -9.36 -29.12 4.75
N GLY A 3 -9.28 -27.80 4.65
CA GLY A 3 -8.09 -27.01 4.90
C GLY A 3 -8.48 -25.61 5.35
N ASN A 4 -9.05 -25.53 6.56
CA ASN A 4 -9.16 -24.28 7.32
C ASN A 4 -7.97 -24.26 8.28
N GLY A 5 -7.14 -23.22 8.21
CA GLY A 5 -5.96 -23.10 9.05
C GLY A 5 -5.14 -21.90 8.62
N GLY A 6 -5.42 -20.74 9.22
CA GLY A 6 -4.60 -19.55 9.08
C GLY A 6 -3.14 -19.86 9.42
N GLY A 7 -2.26 -19.52 8.49
CA GLY A 7 -0.82 -19.56 8.67
C GLY A 7 -0.25 -18.18 8.37
N SER A 8 -0.06 -17.39 9.41
CA SER A 8 0.97 -16.36 9.44
C SER A 8 2.30 -17.03 9.06
N GLY A 9 2.94 -16.58 7.99
CA GLY A 9 4.15 -17.21 7.48
C GLY A 9 4.91 -16.28 6.54
N SER A 10 5.88 -15.60 7.12
CA SER A 10 6.96 -14.83 6.50
C SER A 10 7.48 -15.38 5.17
N GLY A 11 7.86 -14.46 4.29
CA GLY A 11 8.96 -14.69 3.34
C GLY A 11 8.53 -15.23 1.97
N GLY A 12 8.38 -14.32 1.01
CA GLY A 12 8.67 -14.56 -0.41
C GLY A 12 7.98 -15.73 -1.10
N ALA A 13 6.74 -15.56 -1.55
CA ALA A 13 6.22 -16.23 -2.75
C ALA A 13 4.88 -15.61 -3.15
N GLY A 14 4.83 -14.93 -4.31
CA GLY A 14 3.61 -14.42 -4.92
C GLY A 14 3.26 -13.00 -4.50
N GLN A 15 3.89 -12.01 -5.15
CA GLN A 15 3.29 -10.67 -5.24
C GLN A 15 1.97 -10.80 -5.99
N THR A 16 0.87 -10.97 -5.25
CA THR A 16 -0.49 -10.90 -5.79
C THR A 16 -0.67 -9.56 -6.49
N SER A 17 -1.60 -9.46 -7.44
CA SER A 17 -1.92 -8.20 -8.13
C SER A 17 -2.16 -7.04 -7.14
N GLN A 18 -2.69 -7.36 -5.95
CA GLN A 18 -2.86 -6.46 -4.83
C GLN A 18 -1.55 -5.82 -4.36
N GLN A 19 -0.48 -6.60 -4.17
CA GLN A 19 0.82 -6.10 -3.71
C GLN A 19 1.48 -5.21 -4.75
N LYS A 20 1.35 -5.54 -6.05
CA LYS A 20 1.83 -4.66 -7.13
C LYS A 20 1.08 -3.33 -7.16
N MET A 21 -0.24 -3.36 -6.98
CA MET A 21 -1.02 -2.12 -6.87
C MET A 21 -0.60 -1.31 -5.64
N LEU A 22 -0.47 -1.94 -4.46
CA LEU A 22 -0.02 -1.25 -3.25
C LEU A 22 1.36 -0.60 -3.45
N ALA A 23 2.31 -1.31 -4.05
CA ALA A 23 3.63 -0.76 -4.34
C ALA A 23 3.54 0.50 -5.22
N LYS A 24 2.73 0.46 -6.31
CA LYS A 24 2.50 1.64 -7.16
C LYS A 24 1.88 2.82 -6.39
N VAL A 25 0.91 2.56 -5.52
CA VAL A 25 0.29 3.60 -4.68
C VAL A 25 1.31 4.22 -3.73
N VAL A 26 2.10 3.37 -3.06
CA VAL A 26 3.17 3.77 -2.12
C VAL A 26 4.20 4.63 -2.82
N GLU A 27 4.70 4.21 -3.99
CA GLU A 27 5.66 4.99 -4.78
C GLU A 27 5.07 6.34 -5.22
N CYS A 28 3.81 6.37 -5.64
CA CYS A 28 3.14 7.61 -6.03
C CYS A 28 3.00 8.58 -4.84
N MET A 29 2.61 8.09 -3.66
CA MET A 29 2.55 8.91 -2.45
C MET A 29 3.96 9.39 -2.04
N ARG A 30 4.98 8.55 -2.18
CA ARG A 30 6.39 8.91 -1.96
C ARG A 30 6.85 10.04 -2.86
N ALA A 31 6.49 10.00 -4.15
CA ALA A 31 6.75 11.08 -5.10
C ALA A 31 6.02 12.39 -4.76
N LYS A 32 4.84 12.32 -4.14
CA LYS A 32 4.10 13.49 -3.66
C LYS A 32 4.60 14.06 -2.32
N GLY A 33 5.64 13.45 -1.73
CA GLY A 33 6.25 13.88 -0.48
C GLY A 33 5.64 13.25 0.77
N TYR A 34 4.94 12.12 0.63
CA TYR A 34 4.49 11.31 1.76
C TYR A 34 5.49 10.17 2.01
N ASP A 35 5.95 10.00 3.23
CA ASP A 35 6.85 8.92 3.61
C ASP A 35 6.04 7.64 3.82
N MET A 36 5.71 6.96 2.72
CA MET A 36 5.07 5.64 2.78
C MET A 36 6.14 4.55 2.98
N PRO A 37 6.08 3.80 4.10
CA PRO A 37 6.94 2.64 4.29
C PRO A 37 6.59 1.56 3.25
N ASP A 38 7.52 0.63 3.02
CA ASP A 38 7.29 -0.43 2.05
C ASP A 38 6.19 -1.42 2.52
N PRO A 39 5.31 -1.89 1.61
CA PRO A 39 4.28 -2.87 1.92
C PRO A 39 4.91 -4.22 2.27
N GLU A 40 4.85 -4.60 3.54
CA GLU A 40 5.35 -5.90 3.97
C GLU A 40 4.40 -7.04 3.55
N PRO A 41 4.95 -8.19 3.11
CA PRO A 41 4.15 -9.38 2.83
C PRO A 41 3.54 -9.91 4.13
N GLY A 42 2.26 -9.63 4.35
CA GLY A 42 1.52 -10.03 5.55
C GLY A 42 0.89 -8.86 6.31
N ASN A 43 1.30 -7.62 6.02
CA ASN A 43 0.67 -6.43 6.58
C ASN A 43 0.12 -5.54 5.45
N PRO A 44 -1.19 -5.63 5.13
CA PRO A 44 -1.79 -4.83 4.07
C PRO A 44 -1.91 -3.34 4.45
N ALA A 45 -1.66 -3.00 5.72
CA ALA A 45 -1.72 -1.63 6.19
C ALA A 45 -0.40 -0.91 5.88
N VAL A 46 -0.44 -0.04 4.86
CA VAL A 46 0.61 0.94 4.61
C VAL A 46 0.05 2.31 4.95
N ALA A 47 0.60 2.93 5.98
CA ALA A 47 0.23 4.26 6.42
C ALA A 47 1.43 5.19 6.27
N PRO A 48 1.25 6.43 5.79
CA PRO A 48 2.35 7.37 5.68
C PRO A 48 2.84 7.75 7.08
N ARG A 49 4.16 7.74 7.28
CA ARG A 49 4.82 8.10 8.55
C ARG A 49 4.85 9.60 8.80
N ASN A 50 4.64 10.41 7.77
CA ASN A 50 4.73 11.86 7.83
C ASN A 50 3.38 12.56 7.60
N THR A 51 2.29 12.01 8.14
CA THR A 51 0.96 12.64 8.10
C THR A 51 0.79 13.74 9.15
N GLU A 52 1.64 13.81 10.17
CA GLU A 52 1.65 14.89 11.16
C GLU A 52 1.91 16.25 10.47
N GLY A 53 0.91 17.13 10.53
CA GLY A 53 0.95 18.47 9.93
C GLY A 53 0.58 18.53 8.44
N LYS A 54 0.19 17.41 7.81
CA LYS A 54 -0.34 17.43 6.44
C LYS A 54 -1.86 17.57 6.42
N ASP A 55 -2.37 18.30 5.44
CA ASP A 55 -3.82 18.50 5.28
C ASP A 55 -4.50 17.17 4.89
N PRO A 56 -5.48 16.69 5.67
CA PRO A 56 -6.17 15.43 5.38
C PRO A 56 -6.87 15.43 4.03
N ASN A 57 -7.34 16.59 3.54
CA ASN A 57 -7.94 16.70 2.22
C ASN A 57 -6.90 16.50 1.12
N LYS A 58 -5.69 17.05 1.31
CA LYS A 58 -4.58 16.87 0.37
C LYS A 58 -4.11 15.41 0.37
N VAL A 59 -4.00 14.79 1.54
CA VAL A 59 -3.64 13.36 1.66
C VAL A 59 -4.65 12.48 0.94
N ASN A 60 -5.95 12.73 1.14
CA ASN A 60 -7.02 11.98 0.49
C ASN A 60 -7.04 12.17 -1.03
N ALA A 61 -6.93 13.42 -1.52
CA ALA A 61 -6.87 13.71 -2.95
C ALA A 61 -5.67 13.04 -3.62
N ASP A 62 -4.50 13.13 -2.98
CA ASP A 62 -3.27 12.52 -3.47
C ASP A 62 -3.37 10.99 -3.47
N SER A 63 -3.96 10.41 -2.43
CA SER A 63 -4.20 8.96 -2.33
C SER A 63 -5.15 8.47 -3.42
N GLN A 64 -6.25 9.18 -3.69
CA GLN A 64 -7.20 8.81 -4.74
C GLN A 64 -6.58 8.86 -6.13
N GLU A 65 -5.80 9.89 -6.44
CA GLU A 65 -5.07 9.97 -7.70
C GLU A 65 -4.08 8.80 -7.84
N CYS A 66 -3.33 8.51 -6.78
CA CYS A 66 -2.37 7.41 -6.76
C CYS A 66 -3.06 6.04 -6.89
N VAL A 67 -4.20 5.83 -6.24
CA VAL A 67 -5.01 4.60 -6.34
C VAL A 67 -5.57 4.44 -7.75
N GLN A 68 -6.13 5.49 -8.35
CA GLN A 68 -6.61 5.44 -9.74
C GLN A 68 -5.47 5.13 -10.71
N LYS A 69 -4.30 5.74 -10.52
CA LYS A 69 -3.11 5.49 -11.35
C LYS A 69 -2.58 4.07 -11.18
N ALA A 70 -2.68 3.50 -9.98
CA ALA A 70 -2.26 2.14 -9.68
C ALA A 70 -3.24 1.08 -10.23
N GLN A 71 -4.54 1.38 -10.25
CA GLN A 71 -5.60 0.52 -10.81
C GLN A 71 -5.63 0.52 -12.34
N ALA A 72 -5.13 1.57 -12.99
CA ALA A 72 -5.13 1.71 -14.44
C ALA A 72 -4.08 0.85 -15.18
N GLY A 73 -3.35 -0.06 -14.51
CA GLY A 73 -2.30 -0.86 -15.15
C GLY A 73 -2.02 -2.21 -14.54
#